data_AF-A0A538BFU6-F1
#
_entry.id   AF-A0A538BFU6-F1
#
_cell.length_a   1.000
_cell.length_b   1.000
_cell.length_c   1.000
_cell.angle_alpha   90.00
_cell.angle_beta   90.00
_cell.angle_gamma   90.00
#
_symmetry.space_group_name_H-M   'P 1'
#
loop_
_entity.id
_entity.type
_entity.pdbx_description
1 polymer ?
#
loop_
_entity_poly.entity_id
_entity_poly.type
_entity_poly.pdbx_seq_one_letter_code
_entity_poly.pdbx_strand_id
1 'polypeptide(L)'
;MYVAYNAFTTPYHANTSSPNMLVGVVKHADVGGSGTGAFSQLHRGTPGDARGSSANALSAEFLGDYVYAAATRTYGAAVWIDARNAADCPAIDAWRESLITGGTVARPAPQQDCPANFGNSDIYGGTFADPTP
;
A
#
# COMPACT_ATOMS: atom_id res chain seq x y z
N MET A 1 14.58 -12.72 11.41
CA MET A 1 13.65 -12.72 10.26
C MET A 1 13.08 -11.33 10.07
N TYR A 2 12.90 -10.88 8.83
CA TYR A 2 12.29 -9.59 8.52
C TYR A 2 11.03 -9.82 7.67
N VAL A 3 9.97 -9.06 7.95
CA VAL A 3 8.73 -9.06 7.18
C VAL A 3 8.40 -7.64 6.78
N ALA A 4 8.20 -7.42 5.49
CA ALA A 4 7.61 -6.21 4.95
C ALA A 4 6.16 -6.52 4.55
N TYR A 5 5.22 -5.64 4.90
CA TYR A 5 3.84 -5.76 4.47
C TYR A 5 3.16 -4.40 4.37
N ASN A 6 2.15 -4.32 3.51
CA ASN A 6 1.21 -3.21 3.50
C ASN A 6 -0.02 -3.54 4.34
N ALA A 7 -0.57 -2.53 5.01
CA ALA A 7 -1.74 -2.69 5.86
C ALA A 7 -2.75 -1.58 5.62
N PHE A 8 -4.00 -1.97 5.37
CA PHE A 8 -5.11 -1.04 5.46
C PHE A 8 -5.40 -0.71 6.93
N THR A 9 -5.57 0.57 7.22
CA THR A 9 -5.89 1.09 8.55
C THR A 9 -7.30 1.65 8.63
N THR A 10 -7.98 1.83 7.51
CA THR A 10 -9.42 2.13 7.48
C THR A 10 -10.23 0.83 7.58
N PRO A 11 -11.32 0.77 8.36
CA PRO A 11 -12.27 -0.34 8.32
C PRO A 11 -12.88 -0.54 6.93
N TYR A 12 -13.32 -1.77 6.67
CA TYR A 12 -14.08 -2.09 5.47
C TYR A 12 -15.32 -1.19 5.34
N HIS A 13 -15.57 -0.74 4.12
CA HIS A 13 -16.73 0.03 3.72
C HIS A 13 -17.18 -0.41 2.33
N ALA A 14 -18.49 -0.39 2.08
CA ALA A 14 -19.09 -0.92 0.86
C ALA A 14 -19.34 0.16 -0.21
N ASN A 15 -18.44 1.13 -0.32
CA ASN A 15 -18.47 2.19 -1.33
C ASN A 15 -17.05 2.43 -1.83
N THR A 16 -16.90 3.14 -2.96
CA THR A 16 -15.58 3.42 -3.53
C THR A 16 -15.02 4.81 -3.20
N SER A 17 -15.81 5.67 -2.55
CA SER A 17 -15.47 7.08 -2.32
C SER A 17 -14.94 7.39 -0.91
N SER A 18 -14.95 6.42 -0.01
CA SER A 18 -14.43 6.62 1.36
C SER A 18 -12.92 6.38 1.37
N PRO A 19 -12.13 7.18 2.12
CA PRO A 19 -10.68 7.03 2.15
C PRO A 19 -10.22 5.63 2.57
N ASN A 20 -9.32 5.03 1.78
CA ASN A 20 -8.77 3.71 2.06
C ASN A 20 -7.30 3.82 2.46
N MET A 21 -7.05 4.06 3.74
CA MET A 21 -5.73 4.41 4.24
C MET A 21 -4.81 3.19 4.29
N LEU A 22 -3.64 3.32 3.67
CA LEU A 22 -2.61 2.32 3.56
C LEU A 22 -1.31 2.78 4.24
N VAL A 23 -0.62 1.87 4.91
CA VAL A 23 0.74 2.07 5.40
C VAL A 23 1.65 0.91 4.99
N GLY A 24 2.94 1.18 4.80
CA GLY A 24 3.98 0.15 4.77
C GLY A 24 4.51 -0.13 6.18
N VAL A 25 4.78 -1.39 6.50
CA VAL A 25 5.27 -1.83 7.82
C VAL A 25 6.43 -2.79 7.64
N VAL A 26 7.47 -2.61 8.46
CA VAL A 26 8.57 -3.57 8.58
C VAL A 26 8.61 -4.09 10.00
N LYS A 27 8.67 -5.41 10.14
CA LYS A 27 8.80 -6.12 11.42
C LYS A 27 10.02 -7.03 11.42
N HIS A 28 10.53 -7.29 12.62
CA HIS A 28 11.61 -8.23 12.88
C HIS A 28 11.24 -9.20 14.00
N ALA A 29 11.70 -10.44 13.89
CA ALA A 29 11.68 -11.42 14.97
C ALA A 29 12.97 -12.25 14.92
N ASP A 30 13.54 -12.56 16.08
CA ASP A 30 14.66 -13.50 16.19
C ASP A 30 14.26 -14.89 15.69
N VAL A 31 15.20 -15.57 15.02
CA VAL A 31 15.02 -16.95 14.57
C VAL A 31 16.07 -17.82 15.25
N GLY A 32 15.62 -18.77 16.05
CA GLY A 32 16.48 -19.71 16.78
C GLY A 32 16.09 -21.16 16.54
N GLY A 33 16.75 -22.07 17.26
CA GLY A 33 16.50 -23.51 17.14
C GLY A 33 15.07 -23.96 17.50
N SER A 34 14.33 -23.16 18.26
CA SER A 34 12.93 -23.38 18.63
C SER A 34 11.91 -22.73 17.68
N GLY A 35 12.37 -22.02 16.64
CA GLY A 35 11.51 -21.35 15.66
C GLY A 35 11.66 -19.82 15.65
N THR A 36 10.63 -19.15 15.12
CA THR A 36 10.57 -17.68 15.03
C THR A 36 9.93 -17.12 16.30
N GLY A 37 10.57 -16.10 16.89
CA GLY A 37 10.09 -15.40 18.07
C GLY A 37 8.93 -14.45 17.79
N ALA A 38 8.63 -13.58 18.77
CA ALA A 38 7.64 -12.53 18.61
C ALA A 38 8.15 -11.41 17.69
N PHE A 39 7.26 -10.88 16.87
CA PHE A 39 7.60 -9.77 15.98
C PHE A 39 7.51 -8.41 16.69
N SER A 40 8.57 -7.63 16.59
CA SER A 40 8.61 -6.20 16.91
C SER A 40 8.49 -5.36 15.63
N GLN A 41 7.90 -4.17 15.73
CA GLN A 41 7.82 -3.23 14.61
C GLN A 41 9.09 -2.39 14.55
N LEU A 42 9.76 -2.40 13.39
CA LEU A 42 10.93 -1.55 13.10
C LEU A 42 10.54 -0.30 12.32
N HIS A 43 9.50 -0.39 11.47
CA HIS A 43 9.02 0.73 10.68
C HIS A 43 7.51 0.74 10.53
N ARG A 44 6.95 1.94 10.46
CA ARG A 44 5.60 2.21 9.98
C ARG A 44 5.63 3.49 9.14
N GLY A 45 5.18 3.37 7.89
CA GLY A 45 5.14 4.47 6.94
C GLY A 45 4.06 5.50 7.28
N THR A 46 4.15 6.65 6.62
CA THR A 46 3.10 7.66 6.63
C THR A 46 1.85 7.10 5.96
N PRO A 47 0.64 7.28 6.53
CA PRO A 47 -0.60 6.89 5.87
C PRO A 47 -0.80 7.62 4.54
N GLY A 48 -1.19 6.89 3.50
CA GLY A 48 -1.64 7.42 2.21
C GLY A 48 -2.94 6.77 1.76
N ASP A 49 -3.69 7.43 0.88
CA ASP A 49 -4.98 6.91 0.40
C ASP A 49 -4.77 6.01 -0.83
N ALA A 50 -5.09 4.72 -0.71
CA ALA A 50 -4.92 3.74 -1.78
C ALA A 50 -5.80 4.02 -3.01
N ARG A 51 -6.88 4.80 -2.85
CA ARG A 51 -7.71 5.27 -3.98
C ARG A 51 -6.92 6.10 -4.97
N GLY A 52 -5.84 6.74 -4.53
CA GLY A 52 -4.94 7.53 -5.37
C GLY A 52 -4.12 6.72 -6.38
N SER A 53 -4.32 5.40 -6.50
CA SER A 53 -3.72 4.56 -7.52
C SER A 53 -4.70 3.53 -8.08
N SER A 54 -4.37 2.93 -9.22
CA SER A 54 -5.26 2.02 -9.92
C SER A 54 -4.55 1.05 -10.84
N ALA A 55 -5.15 -0.12 -11.02
CA ALA A 55 -4.77 -1.02 -12.10
C ALA A 55 -5.09 -0.34 -13.44
N ASN A 56 -4.42 -0.75 -14.52
CA ASN A 56 -4.59 -0.14 -15.85
C ASN A 56 -6.06 -0.17 -16.34
N ALA A 57 -6.79 -1.25 -16.03
CA ALA A 57 -8.23 -1.36 -16.34
C ALA A 57 -9.12 -0.36 -15.59
N LEU A 58 -8.56 0.38 -14.62
CA LEU A 58 -9.18 1.32 -13.69
C LEU A 58 -10.10 0.70 -12.62
N SER A 59 -10.55 -0.55 -12.81
CA SER A 59 -11.67 -1.15 -12.06
C SER A 59 -11.35 -1.51 -10.62
N ALA A 60 -10.08 -1.44 -10.22
CA ALA A 60 -9.61 -1.73 -8.88
C ALA A 60 -8.48 -0.78 -8.50
N GLU A 61 -8.42 -0.44 -7.21
CA GLU A 61 -7.24 0.16 -6.59
C GLU A 61 -6.03 -0.75 -6.82
N PHE A 62 -4.85 -0.15 -7.00
CA PHE A 62 -3.62 -0.91 -7.16
C PHE A 62 -2.64 -0.54 -6.09
N LEU A 63 -2.32 -1.53 -5.27
CA LEU A 63 -1.38 -1.41 -4.16
C LEU A 63 0.06 -1.69 -4.60
N GLY A 64 0.32 -1.96 -5.87
CA GLY A 64 1.64 -2.33 -6.39
C GLY A 64 2.02 -3.81 -6.18
N ASP A 65 3.10 -4.24 -6.84
CA ASP A 65 3.59 -5.63 -6.82
C ASP A 65 4.85 -5.80 -5.94
N TYR A 66 5.41 -4.71 -5.40
CA TYR A 66 6.76 -4.69 -4.84
C TYR A 66 6.80 -4.54 -3.32
N VAL A 67 6.40 -5.61 -2.63
CA VAL A 67 6.51 -5.72 -1.16
C VAL A 67 7.44 -6.87 -0.81
N TYR A 68 8.69 -6.53 -0.47
CA TYR A 68 9.76 -7.52 -0.29
C TYR A 68 10.64 -7.20 0.90
N ALA A 69 11.22 -8.26 1.48
CA ALA A 69 12.29 -8.15 2.46
C ALA A 69 13.42 -9.12 2.11
N ALA A 70 14.66 -8.68 2.30
CA ALA A 70 15.87 -9.48 2.28
C ALA A 70 16.62 -9.28 3.60
N ALA A 71 17.36 -10.29 4.05
CA ALA A 71 18.00 -10.25 5.37
C ALA A 71 19.41 -10.83 5.34
N THR A 72 20.27 -10.25 6.17
CA THR A 72 21.57 -10.79 6.58
C THR A 72 21.52 -11.14 8.06
N ARG A 73 22.66 -11.55 8.64
CA ARG A 73 22.79 -11.78 10.09
C ARG A 73 22.73 -10.49 10.91
N THR A 74 22.96 -9.32 10.31
CA THR A 74 23.13 -8.06 11.07
C THR A 74 22.16 -6.96 10.64
N TYR A 75 21.45 -7.13 9.53
CA TYR A 75 20.42 -6.17 9.09
C TYR A 75 19.46 -6.79 8.06
N GLY A 76 18.28 -6.19 7.91
CA GLY A 76 17.32 -6.43 6.84
C GLY A 76 17.18 -5.23 5.92
N ALA A 77 16.90 -5.48 4.64
CA ALA A 77 16.45 -4.48 3.67
C ALA A 77 15.01 -4.79 3.29
N ALA A 78 14.16 -3.77 3.23
CA ALA A 78 12.76 -3.93 2.87
C ALA A 78 12.29 -2.83 1.93
N VAL A 79 11.37 -3.20 1.03
CA VAL A 79 10.63 -2.28 0.17
C VAL A 79 9.13 -2.53 0.33
N TRP A 80 8.35 -1.46 0.22
CA TRP A 80 6.89 -1.48 0.33
C TRP A 80 6.29 -0.40 -0.56
N ILE A 81 4.99 -0.50 -0.79
CA ILE A 81 4.26 0.50 -1.57
C ILE A 81 3.72 1.58 -0.63
N ASP A 82 3.89 2.84 -1.02
CA ASP A 82 3.56 4.00 -0.22
C ASP A 82 2.72 4.98 -1.04
N ALA A 83 1.53 5.30 -0.55
CA ALA A 83 0.57 6.16 -1.24
C ALA A 83 0.54 7.59 -0.66
N ARG A 84 1.51 7.99 0.17
CA ARG A 84 1.48 9.30 0.85
C ARG A 84 1.46 10.50 -0.12
N ASN A 85 1.97 10.30 -1.33
CA ASN A 85 2.06 11.33 -2.37
C ASN A 85 0.96 11.18 -3.44
N ALA A 86 0.16 10.12 -3.36
CA ALA A 86 -0.93 9.87 -4.29
C ALA A 86 -2.13 10.76 -3.96
N ALA A 87 -2.77 11.30 -4.99
CA ALA A 87 -4.05 11.99 -4.83
C ALA A 87 -5.19 11.12 -5.37
N ASP A 88 -6.27 11.08 -4.61
CA ASP A 88 -7.54 10.49 -5.00
C ASP A 88 -8.08 11.12 -6.30
N CYS A 89 -8.77 10.30 -7.10
CA CYS A 89 -9.45 10.73 -8.31
C CYS A 89 -10.96 10.42 -8.20
N PRO A 90 -11.80 11.39 -7.80
CA PRO A 90 -13.23 11.16 -7.60
C PRO A 90 -13.97 10.65 -8.85
N ALA A 91 -13.49 10.96 -10.05
CA ALA A 91 -14.06 10.43 -11.29
C ALA A 91 -13.88 8.91 -11.42
N ILE A 92 -12.74 8.37 -10.95
CA ILE A 92 -12.48 6.93 -10.92
C ILE A 92 -13.34 6.27 -9.85
N ASP A 93 -13.52 6.90 -8.69
CA ASP A 93 -14.39 6.36 -7.65
C ASP A 93 -15.84 6.25 -8.13
N ALA A 94 -16.37 7.32 -8.72
CA ALA A 94 -17.72 7.32 -9.30
C ALA A 94 -17.89 6.25 -10.38
N TRP A 95 -16.86 6.08 -11.23
CA TRP A 95 -16.88 5.04 -12.25
C TRP A 95 -16.83 3.63 -11.65
N ARG A 96 -15.97 3.36 -10.66
CA ARG A 96 -15.92 2.07 -9.95
C ARG A 96 -17.23 1.78 -9.22
N GLU A 97 -17.83 2.77 -8.57
CA GLU A 97 -19.15 2.64 -7.91
C GLU A 97 -20.22 2.27 -8.94
N SER A 98 -20.18 2.85 -10.13
CA SER A 98 -21.11 2.53 -11.22
C SER A 98 -20.97 1.08 -11.69
N LEU A 99 -19.77 0.50 -11.68
CA LEU A 99 -19.57 -0.92 -12.01
C LEU A 99 -20.22 -1.83 -10.97
N ILE A 100 -20.18 -1.45 -9.69
CA ILE A 100 -20.76 -2.21 -8.57
C ILE A 100 -22.28 -2.10 -8.57
N THR A 101 -22.80 -0.91 -8.83
CA THR A 101 -24.24 -0.58 -8.72
C THR A 101 -25.02 -0.74 -10.03
N GLY A 102 -24.35 -1.05 -11.16
CA GLY A 102 -24.97 -1.18 -12.47
C GLY A 102 -25.30 0.17 -13.14
N GLY A 103 -24.54 1.22 -12.81
CA GLY A 103 -24.67 2.56 -13.38
C GLY A 103 -24.06 2.71 -14.79
N THR A 104 -24.09 3.94 -15.29
CA THR A 104 -23.68 4.29 -16.67
C THR A 104 -22.60 5.36 -16.73
N VAL A 105 -21.85 5.55 -15.64
CA VAL A 105 -20.75 6.53 -15.60
C VAL A 105 -19.71 6.15 -16.66
N ALA A 106 -19.26 7.12 -17.45
CA ALA A 106 -18.24 6.88 -18.46
C ALA A 106 -16.89 6.58 -17.78
N ARG A 107 -16.08 5.69 -18.38
CA ARG A 107 -14.73 5.42 -17.89
C ARG A 107 -13.88 6.71 -18.02
N PRO A 108 -13.30 7.21 -16.92
CA PRO A 108 -12.51 8.44 -16.97
C PRO A 108 -11.19 8.23 -17.72
N ALA A 109 -10.68 9.31 -18.29
CA ALA A 109 -9.35 9.42 -18.84
C ALA A 109 -8.42 10.02 -17.77
N PRO A 110 -7.55 9.25 -17.10
CA PRO A 110 -6.80 9.75 -15.94
C PRO A 110 -5.96 10.99 -16.23
N GLN A 111 -5.44 11.12 -17.45
CA GLN A 111 -4.67 12.30 -17.88
C GLN A 111 -5.48 13.60 -17.82
N GLN A 112 -6.80 13.52 -18.02
CA GLN A 112 -7.69 14.68 -18.11
C GLN A 112 -8.53 14.87 -16.84
N ASP A 113 -8.95 13.75 -16.23
CA ASP A 113 -9.98 13.76 -15.18
C ASP A 113 -9.40 13.63 -13.75
N CYS A 114 -8.11 13.30 -13.60
CA CYS A 114 -7.49 13.06 -12.30
C CYS A 114 -6.42 14.11 -11.96
N PRO A 115 -6.11 14.30 -10.66
CA PRO A 115 -4.97 15.11 -10.25
C PRO A 115 -3.65 14.61 -10.85
N ALA A 116 -2.69 15.51 -11.04
CA ALA A 116 -1.39 15.20 -11.66
C ALA A 116 -0.57 14.13 -10.91
N ASN A 117 -0.87 13.90 -9.64
CA ASN A 117 -0.24 12.89 -8.78
C ASN A 117 -1.14 11.67 -8.51
N PHE A 118 -2.22 11.47 -9.28
CA PHE A 118 -2.89 10.18 -9.34
C PHE A 118 -1.96 9.13 -9.96
N GLY A 119 -1.85 7.97 -9.32
CA GLY A 119 -0.91 6.90 -9.68
C GLY A 119 0.44 6.98 -8.95
N ASN A 120 0.68 7.98 -8.10
CA ASN A 120 1.90 8.10 -7.29
C ASN A 120 1.90 7.14 -6.07
N SER A 121 1.58 5.85 -6.31
CA SER A 121 1.88 4.77 -5.38
C SER A 121 3.34 4.38 -5.57
N ASP A 122 4.21 4.97 -4.76
CA ASP A 122 5.66 4.89 -4.89
C ASP A 122 6.23 3.64 -4.19
N ILE A 123 7.37 3.14 -4.65
CA ILE A 123 8.14 2.14 -3.90
C ILE A 123 9.05 2.87 -2.92
N TYR A 124 8.77 2.75 -1.62
CA TYR A 124 9.65 3.20 -0.55
C TYR A 124 10.46 2.02 -0.01
N GLY A 125 11.59 2.32 0.62
CA GLY A 125 12.43 1.29 1.21
C GLY A 125 13.39 1.80 2.26
N GLY A 126 14.01 0.86 2.95
CA GLY A 126 15.00 1.14 3.97
C GLY A 126 15.81 -0.09 4.37
N THR A 127 16.91 0.16 5.07
CA THR A 127 17.70 -0.85 5.76
C THR A 127 17.53 -0.70 7.27
N PHE A 128 17.37 -1.82 7.96
CA PHE A 128 17.07 -1.88 9.38
C PHE A 128 18.07 -2.80 10.05
N ALA A 129 18.88 -2.26 10.96
CA ALA A 129 19.82 -3.06 11.75
C ALA A 129 19.07 -4.10 12.59
N ASP A 130 19.74 -5.21 12.86
CA ASP A 130 19.23 -6.20 13.81
C ASP A 130 19.13 -5.55 15.20
N PRO A 131 17.93 -5.47 15.79
CA PRO A 131 17.76 -4.88 17.12
C PRO A 131 18.30 -5.79 18.24
N THR A 132 18.62 -7.05 17.93
CA THR A 132 19.10 -8.08 18.86
C THR A 132 20.34 -8.79 18.28
N PRO A 133 21.48 -8.07 18.11
CA PRO A 133 22.68 -8.59 17.44
C PRO A 133 23.37 -9.75 18.15
#